data_AF-A0A810N3H3-F1
#
_entry.id   AF-A0A810N3H3-F1
#
_cell.length_a   1.000
_cell.length_b   1.000
_cell.length_c   1.000
_cell.angle_alpha   90.00
_cell.angle_beta   90.00
_cell.angle_gamma   90.00
#
_symmetry.space_group_name_H-M   'P 1'
#
loop_
_entity.id
_entity.type
_entity.pdbx_description
1 polymer ?
#
loop_
_entity_poly.entity_id
_entity_poly.type
_entity_poly.pdbx_seq_one_letter_code
_entity_poly.pdbx_strand_id
1 'polypeptide(L)'
;MRYHQEAVADCEAAQARGENTDSRYPPDCGRDYVPQRDQFMAEWFLPYQFDFKAEFGVFVSVFAGIVALFGFIVGASYVGAEWNTGGMMNLLLWRPRRLPVLLTKLGVLLGSVLGISVVLGALWTVAFWLIGRYDGTVAGMTSGTWQSLAITGARGIGLVLAVTAVAFGLASLGRHTAMALGAAVGVGVVSEVGLRIALNIVGVSFPDRFVLSSYAVAWFNKTYTLFDWNSCQFSMGACEPAEWVVTWQQSAVLFGVGVVAVLGAALWTMRSRDIT
;
A
#
# COMPACT_ATOMS: atom_id res chain seq x y z
N MET A 1 -35.78 -9.62 17.69
CA MET A 1 -37.06 -10.28 17.33
C MET A 1 -37.99 -9.35 16.56
N ARG A 2 -38.26 -8.12 17.00
CA ARG A 2 -39.11 -7.16 16.27
C ARG A 2 -38.70 -6.93 14.81
N TYR A 3 -37.40 -6.71 14.54
CA TYR A 3 -36.87 -6.54 13.18
C TYR A 3 -37.09 -7.76 12.26
N HIS A 4 -37.06 -8.98 12.80
CA HIS A 4 -37.31 -10.19 12.01
C HIS A 4 -38.79 -10.33 11.65
N GLN A 5 -39.68 -10.04 12.61
CA GLN A 5 -41.13 -10.01 12.36
C GLN A 5 -41.54 -8.94 11.35
N GLU A 6 -40.93 -7.75 11.42
CA GLU A 6 -41.12 -6.68 10.42
C GLU A 6 -40.64 -7.14 9.03
N ALA A 7 -39.45 -7.76 8.93
CA ALA A 7 -38.92 -8.26 7.66
C ALA A 7 -39.77 -9.39 7.03
N VAL A 8 -40.31 -10.29 7.86
CA VAL A 8 -41.25 -11.34 7.42
C VAL A 8 -42.54 -10.71 6.89
N ALA A 9 -43.12 -9.75 7.62
CA ALA A 9 -44.34 -9.07 7.21
C ALA A 9 -44.17 -8.28 5.90
N ASP A 10 -43.03 -7.59 5.74
CA ASP A 10 -42.71 -6.85 4.51
C ASP A 10 -42.53 -7.79 3.31
N CYS A 11 -41.91 -8.95 3.50
CA CYS A 11 -41.77 -9.98 2.48
C CYS A 11 -43.12 -10.57 2.06
N GLU A 12 -43.98 -10.92 3.03
CA GLU A 12 -45.33 -11.43 2.78
C GLU A 12 -46.19 -10.41 2.03
N ALA A 13 -46.09 -9.14 2.42
CA ALA A 13 -46.78 -8.06 1.71
C ALA A 13 -46.27 -7.91 0.27
N ALA A 14 -44.97 -8.10 0.02
CA ALA A 14 -44.39 -8.07 -1.33
C ALA A 14 -44.83 -9.27 -2.18
N GLN A 15 -44.86 -10.48 -1.61
CA GLN A 15 -45.41 -11.66 -2.28
C GLN A 15 -46.90 -11.49 -2.60
N ALA A 16 -47.68 -10.91 -1.67
CA ALA A 16 -49.10 -10.62 -1.89
C ALA A 16 -49.34 -9.59 -3.02
N ARG A 17 -48.37 -8.70 -3.27
CA ARG A 17 -48.38 -7.77 -4.42
C ARG A 17 -47.89 -8.40 -5.73
N GLY A 18 -47.48 -9.67 -5.72
CA GLY A 18 -46.96 -10.38 -6.89
C GLY A 18 -45.55 -9.94 -7.31
N GLU A 19 -44.80 -9.30 -6.41
CA GLU A 19 -43.41 -8.92 -6.66
C GLU A 19 -42.51 -10.16 -6.62
N ASN A 20 -41.46 -10.19 -7.45
CA ASN A 20 -40.43 -11.23 -7.36
C ASN A 20 -39.57 -10.98 -6.11
N THR A 21 -39.75 -11.80 -5.08
CA THR A 21 -39.07 -11.67 -3.78
C THR A 21 -37.74 -12.42 -3.69
N ASP A 22 -37.44 -13.29 -4.64
CA ASP A 22 -36.33 -14.26 -4.57
C ASP A 22 -34.95 -13.58 -4.52
N SER A 23 -34.83 -12.38 -5.07
CA SER A 23 -33.58 -11.61 -5.06
C SER A 23 -33.39 -10.77 -3.79
N ARG A 24 -34.43 -10.60 -2.97
CA ARG A 24 -34.45 -9.66 -1.83
C ARG A 24 -34.64 -10.33 -0.48
N TYR A 25 -35.35 -11.46 -0.43
CA TYR A 25 -35.69 -12.15 0.80
C TYR A 25 -35.24 -13.62 0.77
N PRO A 26 -34.96 -14.23 1.94
CA PRO A 26 -34.67 -15.65 2.03
C PRO A 26 -35.87 -16.51 1.59
N PRO A 27 -35.65 -17.80 1.26
CA PRO A 27 -36.75 -18.75 1.04
C PRO A 27 -37.75 -18.75 2.19
N ASP A 28 -39.05 -18.84 1.86
CA ASP A 28 -40.17 -18.80 2.82
C ASP A 28 -40.18 -17.54 3.73
N CYS A 29 -39.73 -16.40 3.20
CA CYS A 29 -39.61 -15.13 3.91
C CYS A 29 -38.80 -15.21 5.22
N GLY A 30 -38.04 -16.28 5.43
CA GLY A 30 -37.31 -16.53 6.67
C GLY A 30 -38.18 -16.85 7.89
N ARG A 31 -39.41 -17.37 7.72
CA ARG A 31 -40.29 -17.79 8.83
C ARG A 31 -39.64 -18.85 9.73
N ASP A 32 -38.99 -19.82 9.11
CA ASP A 32 -38.30 -20.92 9.78
C ASP A 32 -36.86 -20.56 10.19
N TYR A 33 -36.46 -19.28 10.04
CA TYR A 33 -35.14 -18.83 10.46
C TYR A 33 -35.06 -18.81 11.98
N VAL A 34 -34.45 -19.85 12.54
CA VAL A 34 -34.02 -19.89 13.94
C VAL A 34 -32.51 -19.63 13.95
N PRO A 35 -32.04 -18.57 14.63
CA PRO A 35 -30.62 -18.29 14.66
C PRO A 35 -29.93 -19.43 15.42
N GLN A 36 -28.97 -20.07 14.77
CA GLN A 36 -28.27 -21.23 15.31
C GLN A 36 -27.15 -20.76 16.25
N ARG A 37 -26.76 -21.59 17.23
CA ARG A 37 -25.73 -21.22 18.21
C ARG A 37 -24.36 -20.97 17.57
N ASP A 38 -24.04 -21.67 16.48
CA ASP A 38 -22.82 -21.51 15.69
C ASP A 38 -22.73 -20.15 14.97
N GLN A 39 -23.86 -19.47 14.77
CA GLN A 39 -23.91 -18.11 14.22
C GLN A 39 -23.52 -17.03 15.25
N PHE A 40 -23.45 -17.38 16.54
CA PHE A 40 -23.01 -16.48 17.60
C PHE A 40 -21.68 -16.97 18.18
N MET A 41 -20.60 -16.52 17.57
CA MET A 41 -19.24 -16.79 18.05
C MET A 41 -19.00 -16.03 19.36
N ALA A 42 -18.61 -16.75 20.41
CA ALA A 42 -18.36 -16.18 21.74
C ALA A 42 -17.26 -15.11 21.71
N GLU A 43 -16.33 -15.25 20.76
CA GLU A 43 -15.24 -14.32 20.45
C GLU A 43 -15.74 -12.91 20.14
N TRP A 44 -16.93 -12.78 19.54
CA TRP A 44 -17.49 -11.47 19.18
C TRP A 44 -18.04 -10.69 20.38
N PHE A 45 -18.22 -11.36 21.53
CA PHE A 45 -18.73 -10.77 22.76
C PHE A 45 -17.65 -10.56 23.83
N LEU A 46 -16.42 -11.01 23.56
CA LEU A 46 -15.27 -10.77 24.42
C LEU A 46 -14.69 -9.37 24.14
N PRO A 47 -14.17 -8.65 25.15
CA PRO A 47 -13.45 -7.40 24.92
C PRO A 47 -12.28 -7.64 23.97
N TYR A 48 -12.10 -6.73 23.00
CA TYR A 48 -10.95 -6.78 22.09
C TYR A 48 -9.63 -6.80 22.88
N GLN A 49 -8.74 -7.71 22.51
CA GLN A 49 -7.37 -7.76 23.01
C GLN A 49 -6.40 -7.75 21.85
N PHE A 50 -5.37 -6.93 21.95
CA PHE A 50 -4.36 -6.80 20.90
C PHE A 50 -3.50 -8.06 20.80
N ASP A 51 -3.52 -8.73 19.64
CA ASP A 51 -2.63 -9.85 19.34
C ASP A 51 -1.41 -9.34 18.56
N PHE A 52 -0.27 -9.24 19.26
CA PHE A 52 0.97 -8.75 18.65
C PHE A 52 1.42 -9.61 17.46
N LYS A 53 1.23 -10.94 17.51
CA LYS A 53 1.67 -11.82 16.43
C LYS A 53 0.80 -11.66 15.19
N ALA A 54 -0.51 -11.56 15.37
CA ALA A 54 -1.46 -11.47 14.27
C ALA A 54 -1.47 -10.08 13.61
N GLU A 55 -1.38 -9.02 14.41
CA GLU A 55 -1.68 -7.66 13.93
C GLU A 55 -0.43 -6.84 13.60
N PHE A 56 0.71 -7.10 14.23
CA PHE A 56 1.90 -6.25 14.10
C PHE A 56 2.41 -6.11 12.65
N GLY A 57 2.25 -7.15 11.82
CA GLY A 57 2.63 -7.09 10.40
C GLY A 57 1.90 -5.97 9.61
N VAL A 58 0.63 -5.72 9.93
CA VAL A 58 -0.14 -4.62 9.34
C VAL A 58 0.43 -3.28 9.81
N PHE A 59 0.70 -3.15 11.11
CA PHE A 59 1.31 -1.94 11.67
C PHE A 59 2.71 -1.63 11.11
N VAL A 60 3.51 -2.67 10.79
CA VAL A 60 4.79 -2.48 10.08
C VAL A 60 4.58 -1.87 8.69
N SER A 61 3.53 -2.29 7.98
CA SER A 61 3.20 -1.77 6.64
C SER A 61 2.75 -0.31 6.71
N VAL A 62 1.93 0.03 7.70
CA VAL A 62 1.51 1.42 7.97
C VAL A 62 2.71 2.29 8.33
N PHE A 63 3.57 1.83 9.24
CA PHE A 63 4.80 2.51 9.61
C PHE A 63 5.70 2.75 8.39
N ALA A 64 5.91 1.73 7.56
CA ALA A 64 6.69 1.86 6.33
C ALA A 64 6.10 2.89 5.37
N GLY A 65 4.76 2.95 5.23
CA GLY A 65 4.08 3.98 4.44
C GLY A 65 4.35 5.41 4.94
N ILE A 66 4.24 5.63 6.25
CA ILE A 66 4.50 6.94 6.88
C ILE A 66 5.97 7.35 6.68
N VAL A 67 6.90 6.44 6.96
CA VAL A 67 8.34 6.73 6.80
C VAL A 67 8.73 6.89 5.33
N ALA A 68 8.04 6.20 4.40
CA ALA A 68 8.25 6.39 2.97
C ALA A 68 7.80 7.77 2.51
N LEU A 69 6.68 8.28 3.03
CA LEU A 69 6.23 9.66 2.79
C LEU A 69 7.24 10.68 3.34
N PHE A 70 7.75 10.45 4.55
CA PHE A 70 8.82 11.28 5.11
C PHE A 70 10.08 11.25 4.24
N GLY A 71 10.54 10.05 3.86
CA GLY A 71 11.70 9.85 2.99
C GLY A 71 11.52 10.51 1.63
N PHE A 72 10.31 10.48 1.07
CA PHE A 72 9.95 11.19 -0.16
C PHE A 72 10.15 12.70 0.00
N ILE A 73 9.57 13.31 1.03
CA ILE A 73 9.63 14.75 1.28
C ILE A 73 11.09 15.19 1.50
N VAL A 74 11.82 14.46 2.34
CA VAL A 74 13.23 14.75 2.63
C VAL A 74 14.08 14.57 1.37
N GLY A 75 13.89 13.48 0.61
CA GLY A 75 14.65 13.20 -0.60
C GLY A 75 14.44 14.25 -1.69
N ALA A 76 13.18 14.66 -1.90
CA ALA A 76 12.86 15.74 -2.83
C ALA A 76 13.47 17.08 -2.38
N SER A 77 13.38 17.39 -1.09
CA SER A 77 13.85 18.66 -0.51
C SER A 77 15.37 18.77 -0.50
N TYR A 78 16.06 17.68 -0.12
CA TYR A 78 17.51 17.65 0.06
C TYR A 78 18.26 18.12 -1.18
N VAL A 79 17.86 17.64 -2.36
CA VAL A 79 18.49 18.05 -3.63
C VAL A 79 17.77 19.21 -4.31
N GLY A 80 16.44 19.27 -4.22
CA GLY A 80 15.66 20.32 -4.87
C GLY A 80 15.95 21.72 -4.31
N ALA A 81 16.19 21.84 -3.00
CA ALA A 81 16.54 23.12 -2.37
C ALA A 81 17.92 23.62 -2.81
N GLU A 82 18.88 22.73 -3.01
CA GLU A 82 20.23 23.09 -3.47
C GLU A 82 20.26 23.53 -4.94
N TRP A 83 19.39 22.97 -5.77
CA TRP A 83 19.22 23.43 -7.15
C TRP A 83 18.58 24.81 -7.20
N ASN A 84 17.51 25.03 -6.42
CA ASN A 84 16.80 26.31 -6.38
C ASN A 84 17.70 27.46 -5.88
N THR A 85 18.55 27.20 -4.87
CA THR A 85 19.46 28.20 -4.31
C THR A 85 20.73 28.41 -5.13
N GLY A 86 20.95 27.64 -6.20
CA GLY A 86 22.17 27.68 -7.00
C GLY A 86 23.41 27.08 -6.32
N GLY A 87 23.27 26.52 -5.10
CA GLY A 87 24.37 25.90 -4.35
C GLY A 87 25.03 24.76 -5.11
N MET A 88 24.23 23.95 -5.82
CA MET A 88 24.75 22.89 -6.68
C MET A 88 25.57 23.45 -7.85
N MET A 89 25.16 24.58 -8.44
CA MET A 89 25.91 25.20 -9.54
C MET A 89 27.25 25.74 -9.06
N ASN A 90 27.26 26.40 -7.89
CA ASN A 90 28.49 26.94 -7.30
C ASN A 90 29.51 25.83 -6.98
N LEU A 91 29.05 24.70 -6.45
CA LEU A 91 29.91 23.55 -6.14
C LEU A 91 30.56 22.95 -7.40
N LEU A 92 29.82 22.94 -8.52
CA LEU A 92 30.30 22.37 -9.77
C LEU A 92 31.29 23.27 -10.52
N LEU A 93 31.36 24.56 -10.20
CA LEU A 93 32.43 25.45 -10.67
C LEU A 93 33.79 25.03 -10.10
N TRP A 94 33.81 24.64 -8.82
CA TRP A 94 35.04 24.23 -8.13
C TRP A 94 35.42 22.77 -8.35
N ARG A 95 34.43 21.88 -8.52
CA ARG A 95 34.66 20.46 -8.76
C ARG A 95 33.74 19.95 -9.87
N PRO A 96 34.20 19.93 -11.14
CA PRO A 96 33.38 19.55 -12.29
C PRO A 96 33.23 18.02 -12.41
N ARG A 97 32.83 17.35 -11.33
CA ARG A 97 32.55 15.91 -11.28
C ARG A 97 31.10 15.70 -10.85
N ARG A 98 30.15 15.93 -11.77
CA ARG A 98 28.70 15.93 -11.47
C ARG A 98 28.21 14.59 -10.92
N LEU A 99 28.60 13.47 -11.54
CA LEU A 99 28.16 12.14 -11.11
C LEU A 99 28.61 11.76 -9.69
N PRO A 100 29.92 11.82 -9.35
CA PRO A 100 30.38 11.46 -8.02
C PRO A 100 29.74 12.31 -6.92
N VAL A 101 29.54 13.61 -7.17
CA VAL A 101 28.87 14.52 -6.21
C VAL A 101 27.43 14.09 -5.98
N LEU A 102 26.67 13.83 -7.06
CA LEU A 102 25.28 13.45 -6.95
C LEU A 102 25.10 12.09 -6.27
N LEU A 103 25.93 11.10 -6.63
CA LEU A 103 25.90 9.77 -6.01
C LEU A 103 26.31 9.80 -4.54
N THR A 104 27.29 10.64 -4.17
CA THR A 104 27.67 10.80 -2.76
C THR A 104 26.51 11.41 -1.96
N LYS A 105 25.84 12.44 -2.50
CA LYS A 105 24.66 13.03 -1.89
C LYS A 105 23.52 12.02 -1.71
N LEU A 106 23.25 11.23 -2.76
CA LEU A 106 22.28 10.16 -2.68
C LEU A 106 22.67 9.12 -1.61
N GLY A 107 23.94 8.71 -1.57
CA GLY A 107 24.45 7.76 -0.58
C GLY A 107 24.30 8.25 0.86
N VAL A 108 24.64 9.53 1.12
CA VAL A 108 24.48 10.15 2.46
C VAL A 108 23.01 10.27 2.84
N LEU A 109 22.15 10.66 1.90
CA LEU A 109 20.70 10.73 2.10
C LEU A 109 20.13 9.35 2.45
N LEU A 110 20.43 8.33 1.64
CA LEU A 110 19.93 6.97 1.86
C LEU A 110 20.50 6.36 3.14
N GLY A 111 21.78 6.60 3.46
CA GLY A 111 22.38 6.16 4.72
C GLY A 111 21.71 6.79 5.94
N SER A 112 21.42 8.10 5.88
CA SER A 112 20.70 8.82 6.95
C SER A 112 19.28 8.30 7.12
N VAL A 113 18.53 8.14 6.01
CA VAL A 113 17.15 7.63 6.04
C VAL A 113 17.12 6.18 6.51
N LEU A 114 18.08 5.34 6.12
CA LEU A 114 18.23 3.97 6.62
C LEU A 114 18.42 3.96 8.14
N GLY A 115 19.37 4.75 8.65
CA GLY A 115 19.63 4.84 10.09
C GLY A 115 18.40 5.27 10.88
N ILE A 116 17.72 6.33 10.43
CA ILE A 116 16.48 6.81 11.05
C ILE A 116 15.38 5.74 11.00
N SER A 117 15.20 5.07 9.86
CA SER A 117 14.17 4.04 9.69
C SER A 117 14.40 2.84 10.59
N VAL A 118 15.66 2.42 10.76
CA VAL A 118 16.03 1.31 11.66
C VAL A 118 15.75 1.70 13.12
N VAL A 119 16.17 2.90 13.53
CA VAL A 119 15.96 3.37 14.92
C VAL A 119 14.47 3.52 15.22
N LEU A 120 13.72 4.23 14.37
CA LEU A 120 12.28 4.41 14.54
C LEU A 120 11.54 3.07 14.46
N GLY A 121 11.94 2.17 13.57
CA GLY A 121 11.33 0.83 13.45
C GLY A 121 11.56 -0.02 14.70
N ALA A 122 12.76 0.05 15.29
CA ALA A 122 13.05 -0.62 16.56
C ALA A 122 12.21 -0.05 17.70
N LEU A 123 12.13 1.28 17.83
CA LEU A 123 11.30 1.94 18.84
C LEU A 123 9.81 1.61 18.67
N TRP A 124 9.31 1.62 17.43
CA TRP A 124 7.95 1.23 17.08
C TRP A 124 7.66 -0.22 17.48
N THR A 125 8.56 -1.14 17.14
CA THR A 125 8.43 -2.55 17.51
C THR A 125 8.39 -2.74 19.02
N VAL A 126 9.28 -2.06 19.75
CA VAL A 126 9.30 -2.11 21.22
C VAL A 126 8.01 -1.56 21.81
N ALA A 127 7.48 -0.45 21.30
CA ALA A 127 6.24 0.13 21.79
C ALA A 127 5.05 -0.85 21.63
N PHE A 128 4.87 -1.44 20.44
CA PHE A 128 3.81 -2.41 20.21
C PHE A 128 4.01 -3.71 20.99
N TRP A 129 5.26 -4.13 21.18
CA TRP A 129 5.56 -5.29 22.01
C TRP A 129 5.18 -5.04 23.48
N LEU A 130 5.43 -3.84 24.01
CA LEU A 130 5.01 -3.45 25.36
C LEU A 130 3.48 -3.41 25.47
N ILE A 131 2.78 -2.86 24.47
CA ILE A 131 1.30 -2.87 24.43
C ILE A 131 0.79 -4.32 24.46
N GLY A 132 1.31 -5.20 23.59
CA GLY A 132 0.93 -6.61 23.61
C GLY A 132 1.31 -7.33 24.90
N ARG A 133 2.34 -6.87 25.62
CA ARG A 133 2.77 -7.49 26.89
C ARG A 133 1.87 -7.12 28.06
N TYR A 134 1.34 -5.90 28.09
CA TYR A 134 0.57 -5.34 29.20
C TYR A 134 -0.95 -5.33 28.97
N ASP A 135 -1.40 -5.01 27.76
CA ASP A 135 -2.82 -4.83 27.41
C ASP A 135 -3.31 -5.84 26.35
N GLY A 136 -2.52 -6.87 26.05
CA GLY A 136 -2.85 -7.86 25.02
C GLY A 136 -2.13 -9.19 25.21
N THR A 137 -1.77 -9.82 24.09
CA THR A 137 -1.03 -11.08 24.07
C THR A 137 0.20 -11.03 23.17
N VAL A 138 1.28 -11.62 23.67
CA VAL A 138 2.52 -11.93 22.92
C VAL A 138 2.72 -13.45 22.78
N ALA A 139 1.66 -14.23 23.00
CA ALA A 139 1.71 -15.68 22.89
C ALA A 139 2.08 -16.12 21.46
N GLY A 140 2.85 -17.20 21.36
CA GLY A 140 3.27 -17.74 20.06
C GLY A 140 4.34 -16.93 19.33
N MET A 141 4.97 -15.95 20.00
CA MET A 141 6.17 -15.27 19.52
C MET A 141 7.38 -16.20 19.60
N THR A 142 7.65 -16.89 18.49
CA THR A 142 8.83 -17.75 18.32
C THR A 142 9.97 -17.01 17.64
N SER A 143 11.17 -17.59 17.62
CA SER A 143 12.29 -17.07 16.82
C SER A 143 11.92 -16.92 15.33
N GLY A 144 11.16 -17.88 14.78
CA GLY A 144 10.67 -17.81 13.40
C GLY A 144 9.70 -16.66 13.15
N THR A 145 8.85 -16.33 14.13
CA THR A 145 7.94 -15.19 14.05
C THR A 145 8.71 -13.87 14.03
N TRP A 146 9.71 -13.72 14.91
CA TRP A 146 10.61 -12.57 14.91
C TRP A 146 11.37 -12.42 13.59
N GLN A 147 11.88 -13.52 13.04
CA GLN A 147 12.55 -13.51 11.74
C GLN A 147 11.62 -13.09 10.61
N SER A 148 10.37 -13.58 10.60
CA SER A 148 9.36 -13.17 9.62
C SER A 148 9.08 -11.66 9.71
N LEU A 149 8.90 -11.14 10.93
CA LEU A 149 8.67 -9.71 11.15
C LEU A 149 9.88 -8.87 10.75
N ALA A 150 11.09 -9.32 11.03
CA ALA A 150 12.33 -8.64 10.62
C ALA A 150 12.45 -8.59 9.09
N ILE A 151 12.10 -9.66 8.38
CA ILE A 151 12.08 -9.69 6.91
C ILE A 151 11.01 -8.73 6.37
N THR A 152 9.82 -8.69 6.96
CA THR A 152 8.77 -7.72 6.58
C THR A 152 9.23 -6.28 6.83
N GLY A 153 9.87 -6.01 7.96
CA GLY A 153 10.48 -4.71 8.26
C GLY A 153 11.56 -4.32 7.24
N ALA A 154 12.44 -5.27 6.86
CA ALA A 154 13.46 -5.05 5.84
C ALA A 154 12.85 -4.72 4.47
N ARG A 155 11.75 -5.37 4.08
CA ARG A 155 10.98 -5.03 2.86
C ARG A 155 10.38 -3.63 2.95
N GLY A 156 9.87 -3.24 4.12
CA GLY A 156 9.38 -1.89 4.37
C GLY A 156 10.48 -0.84 4.20
N ILE A 157 11.65 -1.06 4.83
CA ILE A 157 12.82 -0.19 4.69
C ILE A 157 13.29 -0.12 3.23
N GLY A 158 13.33 -1.23 2.52
CA GLY A 158 13.67 -1.26 1.09
C GLY A 158 12.75 -0.35 0.26
N LEU A 159 11.45 -0.37 0.54
CA LEU A 159 10.47 0.51 -0.10
C LEU A 159 10.69 1.98 0.27
N VAL A 160 10.94 2.29 1.55
CA VAL A 160 11.27 3.66 2.01
C VAL A 160 12.47 4.21 1.25
N LEU A 161 13.54 3.43 1.12
CA LEU A 161 14.76 3.85 0.42
C LEU A 161 14.51 4.02 -1.09
N ALA A 162 13.74 3.12 -1.70
CA ALA A 162 13.36 3.22 -3.11
C ALA A 162 12.56 4.51 -3.39
N VAL A 163 11.56 4.79 -2.56
CA VAL A 163 10.73 6.02 -2.66
C VAL A 163 11.58 7.27 -2.45
N THR A 164 12.48 7.26 -1.45
CA THR A 164 13.42 8.36 -1.19
C THR A 164 14.33 8.63 -2.40
N ALA A 165 14.86 7.57 -3.01
CA ALA A 165 15.72 7.67 -4.19
C ALA A 165 14.96 8.19 -5.42
N VAL A 166 13.72 7.73 -5.63
CA VAL A 166 12.84 8.24 -6.69
C VAL A 166 12.56 9.74 -6.49
N ALA A 167 12.23 10.16 -5.27
CA ALA A 167 12.00 11.57 -4.95
C ALA A 167 13.23 12.44 -5.26
N PHE A 168 14.41 11.97 -4.85
CA PHE A 168 15.69 12.60 -5.16
C PHE A 168 15.94 12.68 -6.67
N GLY A 169 15.68 11.60 -7.42
CA GLY A 169 15.85 11.56 -8.87
C GLY A 169 14.91 12.53 -9.60
N LEU A 170 13.63 12.54 -9.23
CA LEU A 170 12.63 13.46 -9.79
C LEU A 170 12.98 14.93 -9.51
N ALA A 171 13.37 15.25 -8.26
CA ALA A 171 13.80 16.60 -7.91
C ALA A 171 15.10 17.00 -8.63
N SER A 172 16.01 16.06 -8.88
CA SER A 172 17.23 16.30 -9.66
C SER A 172 16.93 16.58 -11.14
N LEU A 173 15.97 15.86 -11.73
CA LEU A 173 15.51 16.06 -13.10
C LEU A 173 14.84 17.42 -13.27
N GLY A 174 13.91 17.75 -12.37
CA GLY A 174 13.17 19.01 -12.40
C GLY A 174 13.94 20.22 -11.87
N ARG A 175 15.09 20.00 -11.20
CA ARG A 175 15.87 21.03 -10.49
C ARG A 175 15.06 21.82 -9.46
N HIS A 176 13.98 21.24 -8.94
CA HIS A 176 13.10 21.83 -7.95
C HIS A 176 12.33 20.75 -7.18
N THR A 177 12.00 21.06 -5.93
CA THR A 177 11.16 20.20 -5.07
C THR A 177 9.75 20.01 -5.64
N ALA A 178 9.20 21.04 -6.27
CA ALA A 178 7.86 21.04 -6.85
C ALA A 178 7.68 19.98 -7.94
N MET A 179 8.74 19.64 -8.69
CA MET A 179 8.66 18.60 -9.72
C MET A 179 8.37 17.22 -9.11
N ALA A 180 9.06 16.87 -8.01
CA ALA A 180 8.83 15.61 -7.33
C ALA A 180 7.41 15.55 -6.77
N LEU A 181 6.97 16.60 -6.07
CA LEU A 181 5.62 16.69 -5.50
C LEU A 181 4.53 16.59 -6.59
N GLY A 182 4.68 17.34 -7.68
CA GLY A 182 3.76 17.32 -8.81
C GLY A 182 3.70 15.95 -9.49
N ALA A 183 4.85 15.29 -9.68
CA ALA A 183 4.90 13.94 -10.22
C ALA A 183 4.23 12.91 -9.30
N ALA A 184 4.44 13.00 -7.98
CA ALA A 184 3.80 12.10 -7.02
C ALA A 184 2.27 12.26 -7.01
N VAL A 185 1.78 13.50 -6.98
CA VAL A 185 0.33 13.78 -7.06
C VAL A 185 -0.23 13.33 -8.41
N GLY A 186 0.45 13.67 -9.51
CA GLY A 186 0.01 13.29 -10.85
C GLY A 186 -0.09 11.78 -11.02
N VAL A 187 0.98 11.03 -10.68
CA VAL A 187 0.98 9.57 -10.76
C VAL A 187 -0.05 8.97 -9.79
N GLY A 188 -0.11 9.45 -8.54
CA GLY A 188 -1.05 8.93 -7.54
C GLY A 188 -2.51 9.11 -7.96
N VAL A 189 -2.92 10.32 -8.34
CA VAL A 189 -4.30 10.60 -8.74
C VAL A 189 -4.66 9.90 -10.05
N VAL A 190 -3.77 9.94 -11.05
CA VAL A 190 -4.03 9.32 -12.35
C VAL A 190 -4.09 7.79 -12.21
N SER A 191 -3.19 7.17 -11.45
CA SER A 191 -3.19 5.70 -11.28
C SER A 191 -4.32 5.20 -10.39
N GLU A 192 -4.58 5.84 -9.25
CA GLU A 192 -5.56 5.35 -8.27
C GLU A 192 -7.00 5.68 -8.63
N VAL A 193 -7.24 6.88 -9.17
CA VAL A 193 -8.60 7.37 -9.43
C VAL A 193 -8.89 7.39 -10.92
N GLY A 194 -8.06 8.09 -11.70
CA GLY A 194 -8.31 8.31 -13.12
C GLY A 194 -8.40 7.01 -13.92
N LEU A 195 -7.39 6.15 -13.76
CA LEU A 195 -7.29 4.89 -14.50
C LEU A 195 -8.36 3.90 -14.04
N ARG A 196 -8.61 3.80 -12.74
CA ARG A 196 -9.64 2.91 -12.19
C ARG A 196 -11.03 3.28 -12.72
N ILE A 197 -11.39 4.56 -12.75
CA ILE A 197 -12.68 5.02 -13.30
C ILE A 197 -12.75 4.73 -14.80
N ALA A 198 -11.72 5.11 -15.56
CA ALA A 198 -11.71 4.90 -17.01
C ALA A 198 -11.84 3.42 -17.40
N LEU A 199 -11.13 2.53 -16.71
CA LEU A 199 -11.16 1.09 -16.99
C LEU A 199 -12.50 0.44 -16.59
N ASN A 200 -13.12 0.90 -15.51
CA ASN A 200 -14.47 0.46 -15.13
C ASN A 200 -15.51 0.86 -16.19
N ILE A 201 -15.41 2.07 -16.76
CA ILE A 201 -16.32 2.53 -17.83
C ILE A 201 -16.15 1.69 -19.10
N VAL A 202 -14.91 1.32 -19.44
CA VAL A 202 -14.60 0.49 -20.63
C VAL A 202 -14.94 -0.99 -20.41
N GLY A 203 -15.27 -1.39 -19.18
CA GLY A 203 -15.60 -2.79 -18.86
C GLY A 203 -14.39 -3.72 -18.91
N VAL A 204 -13.20 -3.22 -18.60
CA VAL A 204 -11.97 -4.03 -18.58
C VAL A 204 -11.99 -4.97 -17.38
N SER A 205 -11.82 -6.26 -17.60
CA SER A 205 -11.65 -7.24 -16.51
C SER A 205 -10.43 -6.90 -15.65
N PHE A 206 -10.62 -6.97 -14.33
CA PHE A 206 -9.61 -6.66 -13.30
C PHE A 206 -8.98 -5.25 -13.46
N PRO A 207 -9.76 -4.15 -13.34
CA PRO A 207 -9.22 -2.79 -13.50
C PRO A 207 -8.12 -2.48 -12.48
N ASP A 208 -8.20 -3.07 -11.29
CA ASP A 208 -7.27 -2.90 -10.18
C ASP A 208 -5.85 -3.40 -10.49
N ARG A 209 -5.67 -4.25 -11.51
CA ARG A 209 -4.34 -4.74 -11.91
C ARG A 209 -3.42 -3.63 -12.43
N PHE A 210 -3.97 -2.47 -12.78
CA PHE A 210 -3.20 -1.32 -13.27
C PHE A 210 -2.96 -0.25 -12.19
N VAL A 211 -3.47 -0.47 -10.98
CA VAL A 211 -3.40 0.48 -9.88
C VAL A 211 -2.18 0.17 -9.02
N LEU A 212 -1.41 1.20 -8.64
CA LEU A 212 -0.16 1.02 -7.89
C LEU A 212 -0.40 0.50 -6.47
N SER A 213 -1.50 0.89 -5.84
CA SER A 213 -1.86 0.42 -4.50
C SER A 213 -2.03 -1.10 -4.42
N SER A 214 -2.52 -1.76 -5.46
CA SER A 214 -2.62 -3.23 -5.50
C SER A 214 -1.25 -3.90 -5.43
N TYR A 215 -0.24 -3.35 -6.12
CA TYR A 215 1.14 -3.85 -6.03
C TYR A 215 1.78 -3.52 -4.69
N ALA A 216 1.45 -2.38 -4.08
CA ALA A 216 1.93 -2.02 -2.74
C ALA A 216 1.39 -2.98 -1.67
N VAL A 217 0.12 -3.38 -1.76
CA VAL A 217 -0.46 -4.40 -0.87
C VAL A 217 0.24 -5.75 -1.08
N ALA A 218 0.40 -6.18 -2.34
CA ALA A 218 1.08 -7.44 -2.66
C ALA A 218 2.54 -7.48 -2.18
N TRP A 219 3.23 -6.34 -2.13
CA TRP A 219 4.61 -6.24 -1.62
C TRP A 219 4.73 -6.69 -0.15
N PHE A 220 3.80 -6.25 0.70
CA PHE A 220 3.78 -6.61 2.12
C PHE A 220 3.12 -7.97 2.36
N ASN A 221 1.96 -8.22 1.73
CA ASN A 221 1.15 -9.42 1.96
C ASN A 221 1.59 -10.65 1.15
N LYS A 222 2.67 -10.53 0.36
CA LYS A 222 3.20 -11.54 -0.59
C LYS A 222 2.31 -11.77 -1.81
N THR A 223 0.99 -11.76 -1.62
CA THR A 223 -0.03 -11.92 -2.67
C THR A 223 -1.20 -10.99 -2.40
N TYR A 224 -1.85 -10.55 -3.46
CA TYR A 224 -3.11 -9.83 -3.40
C TYR A 224 -4.05 -10.36 -4.48
N THR A 225 -5.19 -10.91 -4.07
CA THR A 225 -6.21 -11.48 -4.96
C THR A 225 -7.17 -10.38 -5.38
N LEU A 226 -7.26 -10.16 -6.70
CA LEU A 226 -8.21 -9.27 -7.33
C LEU A 226 -9.42 -10.09 -7.77
N PHE A 227 -10.61 -9.56 -7.56
CA PHE A 227 -11.88 -10.20 -7.92
C PHE A 227 -12.57 -9.41 -9.02
N ASP A 228 -13.06 -10.09 -10.05
CA ASP A 228 -13.90 -9.50 -11.09
C ASP A 228 -15.35 -9.96 -10.94
N TRP A 229 -16.16 -9.16 -10.26
CA TRP A 229 -17.59 -9.42 -10.06
C TRP A 229 -18.44 -9.25 -11.32
N ASN A 230 -17.92 -8.59 -12.37
CA ASN A 230 -18.64 -8.45 -13.64
C ASN A 230 -18.67 -9.76 -14.44
N SER A 231 -17.77 -10.70 -14.11
CA SER A 231 -17.75 -12.04 -14.70
C SER A 231 -18.85 -12.96 -14.17
N CYS A 232 -19.57 -12.56 -13.10
CA CYS A 232 -20.63 -13.36 -12.53
C CYS A 232 -21.89 -13.36 -13.39
N GLN A 233 -22.25 -14.55 -13.89
CA GLN A 233 -23.57 -14.82 -14.45
C GLN A 233 -24.50 -15.32 -13.33
N PHE A 234 -25.33 -14.43 -12.78
CA PHE A 234 -26.28 -14.74 -11.70
C PHE A 234 -27.37 -15.77 -12.07
N SER A 235 -27.40 -16.25 -13.32
CA SER A 235 -28.40 -17.22 -13.80
C SER A 235 -28.25 -18.63 -13.22
N MET A 236 -27.13 -18.96 -12.55
CA MET A 236 -26.86 -20.32 -12.03
C MET A 236 -26.80 -20.43 -10.50
N GLY A 237 -27.32 -19.44 -9.75
CA GLY A 237 -27.53 -19.55 -8.30
C GLY A 237 -26.27 -19.46 -7.42
N ALA A 238 -25.06 -19.49 -7.98
CA ALA A 238 -23.81 -19.18 -7.28
C ALA A 238 -22.93 -18.28 -8.17
N CYS A 239 -22.45 -17.17 -7.60
CA CYS A 239 -21.53 -16.23 -8.26
C CYS A 239 -20.13 -16.48 -7.69
N GLU A 240 -19.31 -17.22 -8.45
CA GLU A 240 -17.87 -17.33 -8.22
C GLU A 240 -17.18 -16.29 -9.11
N PRO A 241 -16.69 -15.18 -8.54
CA PRO A 241 -16.00 -14.16 -9.33
C PRO A 241 -14.69 -14.71 -9.86
N ALA A 242 -14.33 -14.34 -11.09
CA ALA A 242 -13.01 -14.64 -11.61
C ALA A 242 -11.93 -14.00 -10.71
N GLU A 243 -10.86 -14.75 -10.45
CA GLU A 243 -9.77 -14.33 -9.57
C GLU A 243 -8.48 -14.08 -10.35
N TRP A 244 -7.75 -13.02 -9.96
CA TRP A 244 -6.41 -12.74 -10.46
C TRP A 244 -5.45 -12.46 -9.31
N VAL A 245 -4.35 -13.20 -9.22
CA VAL A 245 -3.37 -13.05 -8.14
C VAL A 245 -2.21 -12.16 -8.57
N VAL A 246 -2.04 -11.04 -7.87
CA VAL A 246 -0.83 -10.20 -7.95
C VAL A 246 0.17 -10.70 -6.92
N THR A 247 1.40 -10.94 -7.35
CA THR A 247 2.48 -11.47 -6.49
C THR A 247 3.51 -10.40 -6.14
N TRP A 248 4.19 -10.56 -5.00
CA TRP A 248 5.23 -9.62 -4.58
C TRP A 248 6.40 -9.52 -5.57
N GLN A 249 6.70 -10.58 -6.32
CA GLN A 249 7.73 -10.54 -7.36
C GLN A 249 7.34 -9.56 -8.49
N GLN A 250 6.06 -9.54 -8.87
CA GLN A 250 5.57 -8.57 -9.85
C GLN A 250 5.67 -7.14 -9.31
N SER A 251 5.34 -6.92 -8.03
CA SER A 251 5.55 -5.63 -7.37
C SER A 251 7.03 -5.23 -7.35
N ALA A 252 7.93 -6.18 -7.07
CA ALA A 252 9.37 -5.95 -7.06
C ALA A 252 9.89 -5.49 -8.42
N VAL A 253 9.45 -6.16 -9.49
CA VAL A 253 9.81 -5.78 -10.86
C VAL A 253 9.26 -4.40 -11.19
N LEU A 254 7.98 -4.13 -10.91
CA LEU A 254 7.34 -2.86 -11.20
C LEU A 254 8.05 -1.69 -10.50
N PHE A 255 8.26 -1.79 -9.18
CA PHE A 255 8.93 -0.75 -8.41
C PHE A 255 10.41 -0.63 -8.76
N GLY A 256 11.09 -1.76 -8.98
CA GLY A 256 12.49 -1.79 -9.40
C GLY A 256 12.71 -1.09 -10.74
N VAL A 257 11.85 -1.37 -11.73
CA VAL A 257 11.88 -0.68 -13.03
C VAL A 257 11.61 0.81 -12.86
N GLY A 258 10.64 1.21 -12.04
CA GLY A 258 10.37 2.62 -11.76
C GLY A 258 11.57 3.35 -11.15
N VAL A 259 12.23 2.75 -10.16
CA VAL A 259 13.44 3.30 -9.54
C VAL A 259 14.57 3.43 -10.56
N VAL A 260 14.84 2.38 -11.32
CA VAL A 260 15.90 2.37 -12.33
C VAL A 260 15.63 3.39 -13.44
N ALA A 261 14.38 3.52 -13.89
CA ALA A 261 14.00 4.48 -14.92
C ALA A 261 14.23 5.92 -14.44
N VAL A 262 13.77 6.27 -13.24
CA VAL A 262 13.90 7.63 -12.69
C VAL A 262 15.36 7.97 -12.38
N LEU A 263 16.07 7.10 -11.66
CA LEU A 263 17.48 7.34 -11.33
C LEU A 263 18.36 7.29 -12.56
N GLY A 264 18.10 6.34 -13.48
CA GLY A 264 18.79 6.23 -14.75
C GLY A 264 18.65 7.49 -15.59
N ALA A 265 17.43 8.03 -15.70
CA ALA A 265 17.18 9.31 -16.38
C ALA A 265 17.90 10.47 -15.67
N ALA A 266 17.85 10.55 -14.34
CA ALA A 266 18.53 11.60 -13.58
C ALA A 266 20.06 11.56 -13.78
N LEU A 267 20.66 10.37 -13.70
CA LEU A 267 22.10 10.18 -13.91
C LEU A 267 22.51 10.43 -15.36
N TRP A 268 21.71 9.97 -16.32
CA TRP A 268 21.94 10.17 -17.74
C TRP A 268 21.95 11.66 -18.11
N THR A 269 20.94 12.41 -17.66
CA THR A 269 20.83 13.85 -17.93
C THR A 269 21.96 14.67 -17.29
N MET A 270 22.57 14.18 -16.21
CA MET A 270 23.77 14.80 -15.62
C MET A 270 25.02 14.46 -16.41
N ARG A 271 25.19 13.18 -16.78
CA ARG A 271 26.33 12.72 -17.58
C ARG A 271 26.37 13.41 -18.95
N SER A 272 25.24 13.54 -19.62
CA SER A 272 25.17 14.15 -20.96
C SER A 272 25.51 15.65 -20.94
N ARG A 273 25.58 16.27 -19.76
CA ARG A 273 25.94 17.68 -19.56
C ARG A 273 27.38 17.86 -19.05
N ASP A 274 28.10 16.77 -18.81
CA ASP A 274 29.54 16.82 -18.60
C ASP A 274 30.20 16.91 -19.98
N ILE A 275 30.85 18.05 -20.25
CA ILE A 275 31.59 18.28 -21.49
C ILE A 275 32.96 17.61 -21.31
N THR A 276 33.29 16.65 -22.17
CA THR A 276 34.63 16.05 -22.29
C THR A 276 35.60 16.99 -22.95
#